data_AF-A0A8C2BQP8-F1
#
_entry.id   AF-A0A8C2BQP8-F1
#
_cell.length_a   1.000
_cell.length_b   1.000
_cell.length_c   1.000
_cell.angle_alpha   90.00
_cell.angle_beta   90.00
_cell.angle_gamma   90.00
#
_symmetry.space_group_name_H-M   'P 1'
#
loop_
_entity.id
_entity.type
_entity.pdbx_description
1 polymer ?
#
loop_
_entity_poly.entity_id
_entity_poly.type
_entity_poly.pdbx_seq_one_letter_code
_entity_poly.pdbx_strand_id
1 'polypeptide(L)'
;MCQILYILHVCSVISRFTPEIFRKGIHGDTMTENGCEYRERVLTMDTMNPNVKRVEYAVRGPIVQRAVQIERELKMGIKKPFTEVIRANIGDCHAMGQKPITFFRQVLALCSYPDLLEDGKFPEDAKSRARRILQACGGGSLGTGKSFQ
;
A
#
# COMPACT_ATOMS: atom_id res chain seq x y z
N MET A 1 21.35 11.48 4.60
CA MET A 1 21.16 12.95 4.49
C MET A 1 20.10 13.38 3.47
N CYS A 2 19.81 12.60 2.42
CA CYS A 2 18.87 13.03 1.35
C CYS A 2 17.37 12.98 1.71
N GLN A 3 16.94 12.13 2.67
CA GLN A 3 15.52 11.92 3.00
C GLN A 3 14.87 13.00 3.88
N ILE A 4 15.63 13.67 4.76
CA ILE A 4 15.07 14.71 5.65
C ILE A 4 14.72 15.97 4.84
N LEU A 5 15.49 16.28 3.79
CA LEU A 5 15.25 17.44 2.94
C LEU A 5 13.99 17.28 2.06
N TYR A 6 13.65 16.04 1.66
CA TYR A 6 12.48 15.76 0.82
C TYR A 6 11.15 15.95 1.56
N ILE A 7 11.07 15.55 2.83
CA ILE A 7 9.84 15.71 3.64
C ILE A 7 9.52 17.19 3.90
N LEU A 8 10.55 18.00 4.18
CA LEU A 8 10.36 19.45 4.40
C LEU A 8 9.94 20.19 3.13
N HIS A 9 10.47 19.82 1.97
CA HIS A 9 10.14 20.46 0.69
C HIS A 9 8.76 20.06 0.17
N VAL A 10 8.31 18.82 0.41
CA VAL A 10 6.97 18.37 0.01
C VAL A 10 5.88 18.99 0.90
N CYS A 11 6.12 19.18 2.20
CA CYS A 11 5.18 19.88 3.08
C CYS A 11 4.97 21.36 2.69
N SER A 12 6.02 22.08 2.24
CA SER A 12 5.89 23.49 1.86
C SER A 12 5.14 23.68 0.53
N VAL A 13 5.21 22.71 -0.39
CA VAL A 13 4.50 22.74 -1.68
C VAL A 13 3.03 22.31 -1.52
N ILE A 14 2.73 21.34 -0.66
CA ILE A 14 1.33 20.91 -0.39
C ILE A 14 0.54 22.00 0.36
N SER A 15 1.17 22.78 1.23
CA SER A 15 0.51 23.87 1.95
C SER A 15 0.08 25.05 1.07
N ARG A 16 0.58 25.13 -0.19
CA ARG A 16 0.19 26.17 -1.16
C ARG A 16 -0.93 25.73 -2.11
N PHE A 17 -1.40 24.49 -2.01
CA PHE A 17 -2.43 23.91 -2.88
C PHE A 17 -3.65 23.45 -2.07
N THR A 18 -4.41 24.40 -1.56
CA THR A 18 -5.82 24.24 -1.16
C THR A 18 -6.58 25.51 -1.57
N PRO A 19 -7.88 25.47 -1.91
CA PRO A 19 -8.59 24.51 -2.75
C PRO A 19 -9.53 25.27 -3.74
N GLU A 20 -9.10 25.54 -4.98
CA GLU A 20 -10.03 26.11 -6.00
C GLU A 20 -10.61 25.06 -6.98
N ILE A 21 -10.23 23.79 -6.87
CA ILE A 21 -10.58 22.78 -7.87
C ILE A 21 -11.86 21.98 -7.54
N PHE A 22 -12.48 22.15 -6.36
CA PHE A 22 -13.65 21.35 -5.96
C PHE A 22 -15.02 22.02 -6.15
N ARG A 23 -15.17 22.98 -7.06
CA ARG A 23 -16.47 23.64 -7.30
C ARG A 23 -16.83 23.71 -8.78
N LYS A 24 -17.24 22.57 -9.38
CA LYS A 24 -18.09 22.53 -10.58
C LYS A 24 -18.57 21.11 -10.90
N GLY A 25 -19.90 20.97 -11.09
CA GLY A 25 -20.62 19.76 -11.51
C GLY A 25 -20.98 18.89 -10.31
N ILE A 26 -22.24 18.55 -10.03
CA ILE A 26 -23.21 17.93 -10.94
C ILE A 26 -24.62 18.42 -10.59
N HIS A 27 -25.36 18.89 -11.60
CA HIS A 27 -26.82 19.03 -11.56
C HIS A 27 -27.43 17.63 -11.53
N GLY A 28 -28.30 17.36 -10.54
CA GLY A 28 -29.05 16.12 -10.47
C GLY A 28 -30.23 16.15 -11.43
N ASP A 29 -30.06 15.57 -12.62
CA ASP A 29 -31.17 15.21 -13.49
C ASP A 29 -31.77 13.89 -13.01
N THR A 30 -33.01 13.93 -12.53
CA THR A 30 -33.80 12.75 -12.19
C THR A 30 -34.25 12.07 -13.48
N MET A 31 -33.65 10.92 -13.81
CA MET A 31 -34.12 10.04 -14.88
C MET A 31 -34.92 8.90 -14.26
N THR A 32 -36.23 8.89 -14.51
CA THR A 32 -37.12 7.75 -14.28
C THR A 32 -37.30 6.98 -15.58
N GLU A 33 -36.79 5.76 -15.67
CA GLU A 33 -37.29 4.79 -16.64
C GLU A 33 -37.12 3.35 -16.09
N ASN A 34 -38.23 2.60 -16.11
CA ASN A 34 -38.36 1.15 -15.87
C ASN A 34 -38.36 0.64 -14.42
N GLY A 35 -39.47 0.86 -13.70
CA GLY A 35 -40.27 -0.15 -12.97
C GLY A 35 -39.64 -1.15 -11.98
N CYS A 36 -38.35 -1.05 -11.67
CA CYS A 36 -37.66 -1.84 -10.67
C CYS A 36 -37.30 -0.89 -9.53
N GLU A 37 -37.92 -1.05 -8.36
CA GLU A 37 -37.52 -0.34 -7.15
C GLU A 37 -36.08 -0.74 -6.79
N TYR A 38 -35.11 0.03 -7.29
CA TYR A 38 -33.77 0.03 -6.73
C TYR A 38 -33.92 0.51 -5.29
N ARG A 39 -33.85 -0.42 -4.34
CA ARG A 39 -33.70 -0.06 -2.92
C ARG A 39 -32.62 1.00 -2.83
N GLU A 40 -32.99 2.16 -2.27
CA GLU A 40 -32.04 3.24 -2.05
C GLU A 40 -30.81 2.68 -1.34
N ARG A 41 -29.62 3.06 -1.83
CA ARG A 41 -28.38 2.57 -1.24
C ARG A 41 -28.34 3.05 0.21
N VAL A 42 -28.41 2.12 1.16
CA VAL A 42 -28.40 2.42 2.60
C VAL A 42 -27.12 3.18 3.00
N LEU A 43 -26.00 2.91 2.32
CA LEU A 43 -24.76 3.68 2.47
C LEU A 43 -24.57 4.64 1.28
N THR A 44 -24.71 5.94 1.55
CA THR A 44 -24.41 7.05 0.63
C THR A 44 -23.36 7.97 1.25
N MET A 45 -22.84 8.92 0.47
CA MET A 45 -21.96 9.97 1.01
C MET A 45 -22.66 10.80 2.10
N ASP A 46 -23.99 10.92 2.03
CA ASP A 46 -24.78 11.65 3.02
C ASP A 46 -24.92 10.86 4.33
N THR A 47 -25.18 9.55 4.25
CA THR A 47 -25.37 8.68 5.43
C THR A 47 -24.07 8.21 6.09
N MET A 48 -22.91 8.44 5.46
CA MET A 48 -21.61 8.06 6.01
C MET A 48 -21.23 8.86 7.26
N ASN A 49 -20.46 8.25 8.17
CA ASN A 49 -19.91 8.94 9.34
C ASN A 49 -19.10 10.19 8.92
N PRO A 50 -19.44 11.38 9.43
CA PRO A 50 -18.76 12.63 9.03
C PRO A 50 -17.25 12.65 9.38
N ASN A 51 -16.80 11.87 10.36
CA ASN A 51 -15.37 11.73 10.68
C ASN A 51 -14.60 11.00 9.58
N VAL A 52 -15.25 10.04 8.89
CA VAL A 52 -14.66 9.33 7.73
C VAL A 52 -14.67 10.22 6.49
N LYS A 53 -15.67 11.10 6.33
CA LYS A 53 -15.70 12.06 5.21
C LYS A 53 -14.56 13.08 5.27
N ARG A 54 -14.17 13.47 6.48
CA ARG A 54 -13.14 14.51 6.71
C ARG A 54 -11.71 13.97 6.80
N VAL A 55 -11.52 12.65 6.95
CA VAL A 55 -10.16 12.10 7.09
C VAL A 55 -9.46 12.10 5.74
N GLU A 56 -8.29 12.71 5.69
CA GLU A 56 -7.46 12.74 4.49
C GLU A 56 -6.21 11.89 4.69
N TYR A 57 -5.97 10.97 3.76
CA TYR A 57 -4.76 10.17 3.72
C TYR A 57 -3.85 10.62 2.59
N ALA A 58 -3.06 11.66 2.86
CA ALA A 58 -2.23 12.35 1.87
C ALA A 58 -1.26 11.43 1.10
N VAL A 59 -0.83 10.31 1.72
CA VAL A 59 0.11 9.34 1.11
C VAL A 59 -0.51 8.60 -0.08
N ARG A 60 -1.84 8.52 -0.18
CA ARG A 60 -2.58 7.95 -1.32
C ARG A 60 -3.65 8.90 -1.86
N GLY A 61 -3.31 10.19 -1.93
CA GLY A 61 -4.19 11.25 -2.44
C GLY A 61 -4.24 11.38 -3.97
N PRO A 62 -4.76 12.52 -4.47
CA PRO A 62 -4.97 12.78 -5.90
C PRO A 62 -3.72 12.66 -6.77
N ILE A 63 -2.55 13.01 -6.23
CA ILE A 63 -1.26 12.89 -6.94
C ILE A 63 -0.98 11.44 -7.33
N VAL A 64 -1.27 10.49 -6.44
CA VAL A 64 -1.06 9.06 -6.71
C VAL A 64 -2.06 8.56 -7.76
N GLN A 65 -3.29 9.06 -7.72
CA GLN A 65 -4.30 8.72 -8.73
C GLN A 65 -3.90 9.24 -10.11
N ARG A 66 -3.39 10.48 -10.19
CA ARG A 66 -2.88 11.05 -11.44
C ARG A 66 -1.66 10.28 -11.96
N ALA A 67 -0.74 9.88 -11.08
CA ALA A 67 0.41 9.05 -11.43
C ALA A 67 -0.04 7.72 -12.08
N VAL A 68 -1.03 7.03 -11.51
CA VAL A 68 -1.62 5.81 -12.09
C VAL A 68 -2.24 6.07 -13.47
N GLN A 69 -2.92 7.19 -13.65
CA GLN A 69 -3.49 7.56 -14.94
C GLN A 69 -2.39 7.78 -15.99
N ILE A 70 -1.32 8.51 -15.63
CA ILE A 70 -0.18 8.76 -16.51
C ILE A 70 0.53 7.45 -16.88
N GLU A 71 0.70 6.52 -15.95
CA GLU A 71 1.24 5.18 -16.24
C GLU A 71 0.39 4.44 -17.29
N ARG A 72 -0.94 4.57 -17.25
CA ARG A 72 -1.84 4.00 -18.28
C ARG A 72 -1.70 4.71 -19.62
N GLU A 73 -1.63 6.04 -19.61
CA GLU A 73 -1.44 6.86 -20.81
C GLU A 73 -0.13 6.47 -21.53
N LEU A 74 0.97 6.32 -20.78
CA LEU A 74 2.27 5.88 -21.29
C LEU A 74 2.19 4.47 -21.90
N LYS A 75 1.50 3.53 -21.25
CA LYS A 75 1.27 2.17 -21.77
C LYS A 75 0.46 2.16 -23.07
N MET A 76 -0.45 3.11 -23.25
CA MET A 76 -1.22 3.30 -24.49
C MET A 76 -0.42 4.02 -25.59
N GLY A 77 0.85 4.38 -25.34
CA GLY A 77 1.71 5.04 -26.31
C GLY A 77 1.50 6.55 -26.42
N ILE A 78 0.77 7.17 -25.48
CA ILE A 78 0.59 8.63 -25.46
C ILE A 78 1.93 9.28 -25.10
N LYS A 79 2.46 10.11 -26.01
CA LYS A 79 3.73 10.82 -25.79
C LYS A 79 3.62 11.80 -24.62
N LYS A 80 4.59 11.71 -23.71
CA LYS A 80 4.81 12.64 -22.59
C LYS A 80 6.29 13.06 -22.59
N PRO A 81 6.67 14.13 -21.89
CA PRO A 81 8.09 14.57 -21.80
C PRO A 81 8.99 13.61 -20.98
N PHE A 82 8.47 12.48 -20.53
CA PHE A 82 9.15 11.44 -19.76
C PHE A 82 8.63 10.07 -20.22
N THR A 83 9.42 9.02 -20.00
CA THR A 83 9.11 7.65 -20.45
C THR A 83 8.46 6.78 -19.37
N GLU A 84 8.61 7.15 -18.11
CA GLU A 84 8.12 6.39 -16.97
C GLU A 84 7.73 7.29 -15.79
N VAL A 85 6.99 6.71 -14.85
CA VAL A 85 6.61 7.36 -13.59
C VAL A 85 7.37 6.69 -12.44
N ILE A 86 8.20 7.47 -11.74
CA ILE A 86 8.94 6.99 -10.58
C ILE A 86 8.14 7.29 -9.31
N ARG A 87 7.79 6.23 -8.56
CA ARG A 87 7.00 6.34 -7.32
C ARG A 87 7.88 6.68 -6.13
N ALA A 88 8.09 7.97 -5.89
CA ALA A 88 8.85 8.48 -4.73
C ALA A 88 7.96 8.86 -3.52
N ASN A 89 6.65 8.58 -3.58
CA ASN A 89 5.70 9.00 -2.55
C ASN A 89 5.54 7.99 -1.40
N ILE A 90 5.98 6.74 -1.59
CA ILE A 90 5.94 5.68 -0.58
C ILE A 90 7.37 5.16 -0.39
N GLY A 91 7.77 4.95 0.87
CA GLY A 91 9.05 4.35 1.23
C GLY A 91 9.10 2.84 0.98
N ASP A 92 8.86 2.40 -0.26
CA ASP A 92 9.01 1.00 -0.67
C ASP A 92 10.35 0.82 -1.40
N CYS A 93 11.41 0.56 -0.63
CA CYS A 93 12.74 0.38 -1.18
C CYS A 93 12.83 -0.82 -2.13
N HIS A 94 12.05 -1.88 -1.89
CA HIS A 94 12.05 -3.07 -2.76
C HIS A 94 11.43 -2.75 -4.13
N ALA A 95 10.34 -1.98 -4.17
CA ALA A 95 9.78 -1.48 -5.43
C ALA A 95 10.77 -0.60 -6.21
N MET A 96 11.69 0.06 -5.50
CA MET A 96 12.78 0.87 -6.07
C MET A 96 14.07 0.08 -6.37
N GLY A 97 13.99 -1.26 -6.41
CA GLY A 97 15.09 -2.12 -6.84
C GLY A 97 16.08 -2.51 -5.74
N GLN A 98 15.81 -2.19 -4.47
CA GLN A 98 16.59 -2.74 -3.36
C GLN A 98 16.45 -4.26 -3.36
N LYS A 99 17.56 -4.99 -3.47
CA LYS A 99 17.56 -6.45 -3.36
C LYS A 99 17.14 -6.86 -1.95
N PRO A 100 16.18 -7.79 -1.81
CA PRO A 100 15.84 -8.34 -0.50
C PRO A 100 17.05 -8.97 0.19
N ILE A 101 17.14 -8.82 1.51
CA ILE A 101 18.22 -9.40 2.31
C ILE A 101 18.03 -10.92 2.40
N THR A 102 19.03 -11.68 1.95
CA THR A 102 18.99 -13.15 1.84
C THR A 102 18.71 -13.84 3.18
N PHE A 103 19.39 -13.42 4.25
CA PHE A 103 19.26 -14.03 5.57
C PHE A 103 17.80 -14.03 6.06
N PHE A 104 17.10 -12.90 5.96
CA PHE A 104 15.70 -12.82 6.40
C PHE A 104 14.79 -13.71 5.56
N ARG A 105 15.04 -13.83 4.25
CA ARG A 105 14.26 -14.71 3.38
C ARG A 105 14.46 -16.19 3.74
N GLN A 106 15.70 -16.58 4.03
CA GLN A 106 16.03 -17.94 4.44
C GLN A 106 15.35 -18.30 5.76
N VAL A 107 15.46 -17.44 6.77
CA VAL A 107 14.81 -17.66 8.07
C VAL A 107 13.29 -17.74 7.93
N LEU A 108 12.67 -16.85 7.14
CA LEU A 108 11.23 -16.89 6.90
C LEU A 108 10.81 -18.19 6.21
N ALA A 109 11.54 -18.63 5.18
CA ALA A 109 11.26 -19.88 4.48
C ALA A 109 11.35 -21.09 5.43
N LEU A 110 12.41 -21.17 6.23
CA LEU A 110 12.62 -22.24 7.22
C LEU A 110 11.53 -22.25 8.30
N CYS A 111 11.07 -21.09 8.76
CA CYS A 111 9.99 -21.03 9.75
C CYS A 111 8.62 -21.35 9.14
N SER A 112 8.38 -21.02 7.86
CA SER A 112 7.14 -21.34 7.16
C SER A 112 7.06 -22.79 6.71
N TYR A 113 8.19 -23.43 6.43
CA TYR A 113 8.28 -24.84 6.06
C TYR A 113 9.44 -25.53 6.79
N PRO A 114 9.22 -26.01 8.04
CA PRO A 114 10.27 -26.54 8.89
C PRO A 114 11.03 -27.76 8.36
N ASP A 115 10.44 -28.56 7.45
CA ASP A 115 11.14 -29.70 6.82
C ASP A 115 12.42 -29.28 6.09
N LEU A 116 12.51 -28.00 5.66
CA LEU A 116 13.71 -27.44 5.04
C LEU A 116 14.90 -27.28 6.00
N LEU A 117 14.71 -27.48 7.31
CA LEU A 117 15.81 -27.47 8.28
C LEU A 117 16.82 -28.59 8.00
N GLU A 118 16.39 -29.70 7.38
CA GLU A 118 17.26 -30.82 7.00
C GLU A 118 17.97 -30.58 5.66
N ASP A 119 17.59 -29.57 4.88
CA ASP A 119 18.21 -29.29 3.57
C ASP A 119 19.59 -28.62 3.75
N GLY A 120 20.63 -29.21 3.14
CA GLY A 120 22.00 -28.69 3.15
C GLY A 120 22.21 -27.36 2.40
N LYS A 121 21.22 -26.88 1.66
CA LYS A 121 21.29 -25.60 0.92
C LYS A 121 21.16 -24.36 1.81
N PHE A 122 20.67 -24.52 3.04
CA PHE A 122 20.51 -23.41 3.98
C PHE A 122 21.71 -23.33 4.93
N PRO A 123 22.22 -22.11 5.19
CA PRO A 123 23.34 -21.93 6.11
C PRO A 123 22.88 -22.17 7.56
N GLU A 124 23.82 -22.62 8.39
CA GLU A 124 23.53 -23.07 9.76
C GLU A 124 23.07 -21.94 10.69
N ASP A 125 23.53 -20.71 10.45
CA ASP A 125 23.09 -19.52 11.18
C ASP A 125 21.60 -19.22 10.95
N ALA A 126 21.11 -19.37 9.71
CA ALA A 126 19.69 -19.23 9.37
C ALA A 126 18.85 -20.35 10.01
N LYS A 127 19.33 -21.60 9.98
CA LYS A 127 18.67 -22.75 10.65
C LYS A 127 18.59 -22.56 12.15
N SER A 128 19.69 -22.17 12.78
CA SER A 128 19.76 -21.84 14.20
C SER A 128 18.77 -20.74 14.58
N ARG A 129 18.69 -19.68 13.77
CA ARG A 129 17.73 -18.59 13.99
C ARG A 129 16.28 -19.05 13.85
N ALA A 130 15.98 -19.87 12.86
CA ALA A 130 14.64 -20.41 12.62
C ALA A 130 14.20 -21.34 13.76
N ARG A 131 15.06 -22.29 14.19
CA ARG A 131 14.80 -23.15 15.36
C ARG A 131 14.47 -22.34 16.60
N ARG A 132 15.25 -21.30 16.90
CA ARG A 132 15.00 -20.43 18.06
C ARG A 132 13.64 -19.73 17.99
N ILE A 133 13.20 -19.32 16.79
CA ILE A 133 11.89 -18.68 16.58
C ILE A 133 10.77 -19.70 16.80
N LEU A 134 10.87 -20.88 16.20
CA LEU A 134 9.84 -21.92 16.31
C LEU A 134 9.71 -22.43 17.76
N GLN A 135 10.81 -22.59 18.48
CA GLN A 135 10.80 -22.96 19.91
C GLN A 135 10.10 -21.93 20.81
N ALA A 136 10.13 -20.64 20.43
CA ALA A 136 9.45 -19.58 21.14
C ALA A 136 7.95 -19.47 20.80
N CYS A 137 7.48 -20.25 19.82
CA CYS A 137 6.07 -20.32 19.43
C CYS A 137 5.43 -21.57 20.03
N GLY A 138 4.27 -21.42 20.68
CA GLY A 138 3.50 -22.55 21.20
C GLY A 138 3.14 -23.55 20.11
N GLY A 139 3.56 -24.81 20.27
CA GLY A 139 3.35 -25.85 19.27
C GLY A 139 4.32 -25.80 18.07
N GLY A 140 5.40 -25.02 18.14
CA GLY A 140 6.45 -25.03 17.12
C GLY A 140 6.02 -24.47 15.76
N SER A 141 4.96 -23.65 15.71
CA SER A 141 4.37 -23.16 14.47
C SER A 141 4.24 -21.64 14.47
N LEU A 142 4.54 -21.00 13.34
CA LEU A 142 4.35 -19.56 13.14
C LEU A 142 2.87 -19.11 13.15
N GLY A 143 1.94 -20.03 12.89
CA GLY A 143 0.51 -19.73 12.78
C GLY A 143 -0.23 -19.72 14.13
N THR A 144 0.45 -20.04 15.22
CA THR A 144 -0.14 -20.05 16.55
C THR A 144 -0.41 -18.62 17.04
N GLY A 145 -1.61 -18.39 17.60
CA GLY A 145 -1.89 -17.13 18.30
C GLY A 145 -0.91 -16.96 19.46
N LYS A 146 -0.55 -15.71 19.79
CA LYS A 146 0.25 -15.45 20.98
C LYS A 146 -0.58 -15.83 22.21
N SER A 147 -0.34 -17.03 22.75
CA SER A 147 -0.80 -17.37 24.09
C SER A 147 -0.03 -16.48 25.06
N PHE A 148 -0.72 -15.50 25.66
CA PHE A 148 -0.20 -14.81 26.83
C PHE A 148 -0.05 -15.86 27.93
N GLN A 149 1.19 -16.14 28.30
CA GLN A 149 1.54 -17.04 29.39
C GLN A 149 2.20 -16.20 30.48
#